data_AF-Q4UA90-F1
#
_entry.id   AF-Q4UA90-F1
#
_cell.length_a   1.000
_cell.length_b   1.000
_cell.length_c   1.000
_cell.angle_alpha   90.00
_cell.angle_beta   90.00
_cell.angle_gamma   90.00
#
_symmetry.space_group_name_H-M   'P 1'
#
loop_
_entity.id
_entity.type
_entity.pdbx_description
1 polymer ?
#
loop_
_entity_poly.entity_id
_entity_poly.type
_entity_poly.pdbx_seq_one_letter_code
_entity_poly.pdbx_strand_id
1 'polypeptide(L)'
;MPRFPYLFGKYLRLNGKGQCRGFKKNQIIHPIPVKAYGRTPSASSQTGLYHDEDYNYYTKVPYSLKKTRIKLKPLVFKKDFESKLLNTTVPNVRVTTSALHAITSSGGFDNYILNTSPEQLRSQMGERMRNVMYFYKSNPDIMRLGLPWKVYYSESSRKDPVYAYYKHLTGVQKFEERKLMESKKYSPFYLPPQQNVMVERQGFASEQEGMKLNLWWKNNPQEFRNRLGEARMFDRNGVDLNLMNSFRTGEGRGGGGPHGKSLRKRSKTFRYNITRPY
;
A
#
# COMPACT_ATOMS: atom_id res chain seq x y z
N MET A 1 6.54 -7.81 46.65
CA MET A 1 6.94 -7.23 45.35
C MET A 1 5.78 -7.34 44.36
N PRO A 2 5.39 -6.28 43.65
CA PRO A 2 4.25 -6.34 42.72
C PRO A 2 4.62 -7.17 41.48
N ARG A 3 3.72 -8.09 41.09
CA ARG A 3 3.94 -9.16 40.09
C ARG A 3 4.08 -8.69 38.63
N PHE A 4 3.88 -7.41 38.32
CA PHE A 4 3.83 -6.91 36.94
C PHE A 4 4.59 -5.59 36.73
N PRO A 5 5.94 -5.61 36.68
CA PRO A 5 6.76 -4.41 36.50
C PRO A 5 6.62 -3.74 35.11
N TYR A 6 6.00 -4.39 34.13
CA TYR A 6 5.80 -3.84 32.78
C TYR A 6 4.71 -2.75 32.70
N LEU A 7 3.81 -2.65 33.69
CA LEU A 7 2.80 -1.58 33.78
C LEU A 7 3.41 -0.22 34.19
N PHE A 8 4.68 -0.20 34.60
CA PHE A 8 5.36 0.96 35.19
C PHE A 8 6.24 1.75 34.21
N GLY A 9 6.08 1.59 32.89
CA GLY A 9 6.82 2.39 31.89
C GLY A 9 6.65 3.92 32.03
N LYS A 10 5.61 4.36 32.76
CA LYS A 10 5.39 5.75 33.18
C LYS A 10 6.24 6.15 34.40
N TYR A 11 6.43 5.23 35.36
CA TYR A 11 7.12 5.48 36.63
C TYR A 11 8.66 5.42 36.52
N LEU A 12 9.22 4.65 35.59
CA LEU A 12 10.68 4.60 35.38
C LEU A 12 11.26 5.90 34.77
N ARG A 13 10.41 6.81 34.26
CA ARG A 13 10.84 8.10 33.68
C ARG A 13 11.14 9.16 34.73
N LEU A 14 10.66 8.98 35.96
CA LEU A 14 10.94 9.87 37.09
C LEU A 14 12.26 9.49 37.80
N ASN A 15 12.80 8.30 37.54
CA ASN A 15 14.05 7.86 38.13
C ASN A 15 15.24 8.32 37.26
N GLY A 16 16.24 8.93 37.90
CA GLY A 16 17.36 9.60 37.24
C GLY A 16 18.13 8.78 36.20
N LYS A 17 18.95 9.47 35.39
CA LYS A 17 19.68 8.91 34.22
C LYS A 17 20.51 7.66 34.55
N GLY A 18 20.98 7.50 35.79
CA GLY A 18 21.78 6.34 36.24
C GLY A 18 21.00 5.03 36.27
N GLN A 19 19.79 5.02 36.85
CA GLN A 19 18.97 3.81 36.91
C GLN A 19 18.46 3.38 35.53
N CYS A 20 18.15 4.36 34.68
CA CYS A 20 17.85 4.13 33.26
C CYS A 20 19.00 3.45 32.49
N ARG A 21 20.26 3.66 32.89
CA ARG A 21 21.44 3.05 32.24
C ARG A 21 21.65 1.60 32.69
N GLY A 22 21.48 1.30 33.98
CA GLY A 22 21.62 -0.06 34.52
C GLY A 22 20.59 -1.03 33.94
N PHE A 23 19.33 -0.60 33.82
CA PHE A 23 18.25 -1.42 33.27
C PHE A 23 18.47 -1.81 31.79
N LYS A 24 19.15 -0.95 31.00
CA LYS A 24 19.49 -1.23 29.60
C LYS A 24 20.60 -2.27 29.43
N LYS A 25 21.46 -2.46 30.43
CA LYS A 25 22.67 -3.30 30.32
C LYS A 25 22.36 -4.79 30.53
N ASN A 26 21.36 -5.11 31.34
CA ASN A 26 21.02 -6.49 31.74
C ASN A 26 19.61 -6.93 31.29
N GLN A 27 19.12 -6.40 30.16
CA GLN A 27 17.80 -6.75 29.64
C GLN A 27 17.82 -8.17 29.03
N ILE A 28 17.34 -9.16 29.80
CA ILE A 28 17.11 -10.55 29.33
C ILE A 28 15.95 -10.56 28.30
N ILE A 29 15.02 -9.60 28.41
CA ILE A 29 13.81 -9.49 27.59
C ILE A 29 14.07 -8.56 26.40
N HIS A 30 13.40 -8.82 25.26
CA HIS A 30 13.42 -7.93 24.09
C HIS A 30 13.06 -6.48 24.48
N PRO A 31 13.78 -5.46 23.93
CA PRO A 31 13.55 -4.08 24.29
C PRO A 31 12.17 -3.62 23.84
N ILE A 32 11.36 -3.15 24.79
CA ILE A 32 10.07 -2.51 24.52
C ILE A 32 10.35 -1.18 23.81
N PRO A 33 9.75 -0.90 22.64
CA PRO A 33 9.97 0.35 21.95
C PRO A 33 9.52 1.53 22.81
N VAL A 34 10.41 2.50 23.00
CA VAL A 34 10.06 3.80 23.61
C VAL A 34 9.09 4.53 22.69
N LYS A 35 8.10 5.23 23.27
CA LYS A 35 7.18 6.13 22.56
C LYS A 35 7.93 7.15 21.70
N ALA A 36 7.37 7.53 20.56
CA ALA A 36 8.03 8.27 19.49
C ALA A 36 7.99 9.81 19.64
N TYR A 37 8.01 10.33 20.88
CA TYR A 37 7.95 11.78 21.15
C TYR A 37 9.06 12.55 20.42
N GLY A 38 8.69 13.69 19.83
CA GLY A 38 9.62 14.59 19.13
C GLY A 38 10.25 14.05 17.85
N ARG A 39 9.89 12.83 17.42
CA ARG A 39 10.39 12.25 16.17
C ARG A 39 9.48 12.61 15.01
N THR A 40 10.01 12.58 13.79
CA THR A 40 9.17 12.63 12.59
C THR A 40 8.35 11.33 12.51
N PRO A 41 7.02 11.41 12.42
CA PRO A 41 6.16 10.23 12.35
C PRO A 41 6.34 9.48 11.04
N SER A 42 6.24 8.15 11.10
CA SER A 42 6.28 7.33 9.90
C SER A 42 5.02 7.48 9.05
N ALA A 43 5.15 7.23 7.73
CA ALA A 43 3.99 7.23 6.83
C ALA A 43 2.89 6.25 7.29
N SER A 44 3.27 5.15 7.95
CA SER A 44 2.32 4.17 8.47
C SER A 44 1.54 4.70 9.67
N SER A 45 2.19 5.43 10.58
CA SER A 45 1.51 6.05 11.73
C SER A 45 0.60 7.20 11.28
N GLN A 46 0.97 7.93 10.22
CA GLN A 46 0.15 9.01 9.65
C GLN A 46 -1.16 8.55 9.03
N THR A 47 -1.19 7.31 8.54
CA THR A 47 -2.32 6.68 7.85
C THR A 47 -3.06 5.66 8.74
N GLY A 48 -2.77 5.64 10.04
CA GLY A 48 -3.36 4.78 11.06
C GLY A 48 -3.49 5.53 12.40
N LEU A 49 -3.89 4.85 13.47
CA LEU A 49 -4.00 5.42 14.82
C LEU A 49 -3.05 4.69 15.76
N TYR A 50 -1.89 5.29 16.03
CA TYR A 50 -0.80 4.59 16.74
C TYR A 50 -0.59 5.10 18.18
N HIS A 51 -1.19 6.23 18.55
CA HIS A 51 -1.17 6.79 19.90
C HIS A 51 0.25 6.80 20.53
N ASP A 52 1.11 7.64 19.96
CA ASP A 52 2.55 7.77 20.27
C ASP A 52 3.45 6.56 19.98
N GLU A 53 2.93 5.48 19.43
CA GLU A 53 3.77 4.37 18.95
C GLU A 53 4.24 4.60 17.52
N ASP A 54 5.46 4.15 17.22
CA ASP A 54 5.99 4.14 15.86
C ASP A 54 7.12 3.10 15.74
N TYR A 55 7.66 2.94 14.53
CA TYR A 55 8.87 2.16 14.31
C TYR A 55 10.03 2.72 15.13
N ASN A 56 10.71 1.84 15.84
CA ASN A 56 11.87 2.19 16.63
C ASN A 56 13.08 1.35 16.19
N TYR A 57 14.26 1.73 16.65
CA TYR A 57 15.48 1.01 16.37
C TYR A 57 16.27 0.84 17.66
N TYR A 58 16.87 -0.32 17.85
CA TYR A 58 17.87 -0.53 18.90
C TYR A 58 19.10 -1.21 18.30
N THR A 59 20.23 -1.04 18.97
CA THR A 59 21.48 -1.71 18.61
C THR A 59 21.65 -2.91 19.52
N LYS A 60 21.64 -4.11 18.95
CA LYS A 60 22.00 -5.35 19.64
C LYS A 60 23.52 -5.51 19.58
N VAL A 61 24.12 -5.70 20.75
CA VAL A 61 25.55 -6.01 20.88
C VAL A 61 25.64 -7.46 21.40
N PRO A 62 25.97 -8.43 20.52
CA PRO A 62 26.19 -9.82 20.91
C PRO A 62 27.57 -9.97 21.57
N TYR A 63 27.87 -11.19 22.05
CA TYR A 63 29.16 -11.55 22.64
C TYR A 63 30.37 -11.19 21.75
N SER A 64 30.23 -11.33 20.42
CA SER A 64 31.26 -10.97 19.44
C SER A 64 31.50 -9.45 19.28
N LEU A 65 30.87 -8.62 20.11
CA LEU A 65 30.93 -7.15 20.13
C LEU A 65 30.48 -6.45 18.82
N LYS A 66 30.02 -7.20 17.81
CA LYS A 66 29.52 -6.68 16.55
C LYS A 66 28.15 -6.01 16.70
N LYS A 67 28.11 -4.68 16.62
CA LYS A 67 26.88 -3.89 16.74
C LYS A 67 25.94 -4.14 15.54
N THR A 68 24.73 -4.60 15.80
CA THR A 68 23.69 -4.82 14.78
C THR A 68 22.46 -3.96 15.07
N ARG A 69 22.01 -3.16 14.09
CA ARG A 69 20.82 -2.32 14.24
C ARG A 69 19.57 -3.14 13.90
N ILE A 70 18.66 -3.28 14.84
CA ILE A 70 17.41 -4.02 14.68
C ILE A 70 16.24 -3.03 14.67
N LYS A 71 15.32 -3.22 13.73
CA LYS A 71 14.08 -2.45 13.61
C LYS A 71 12.99 -3.09 14.47
N LEU A 72 12.47 -2.32 15.44
CA LEU A 72 11.29 -2.67 16.22
C LEU A 72 10.04 -2.19 15.49
N LYS A 73 9.06 -3.09 15.37
CA LYS A 73 7.76 -2.79 14.77
C LYS A 73 6.70 -2.74 15.88
N PRO A 74 5.80 -1.74 15.88
CA PRO A 74 4.65 -1.78 16.76
C PRO A 74 3.71 -2.91 16.36
N LEU A 75 2.92 -3.41 17.31
CA LEU A 75 1.89 -4.41 17.06
C LEU A 75 0.64 -3.71 16.50
N VAL A 76 0.36 -3.95 15.22
CA VAL A 76 -0.70 -3.26 14.47
C VAL A 76 -1.81 -4.24 14.10
N PHE A 77 -3.04 -3.86 14.42
CA PHE A 77 -4.26 -4.58 14.04
C PHE A 77 -5.06 -3.75 13.03
N LYS A 78 -5.88 -4.42 12.23
CA LYS A 78 -6.94 -3.76 11.45
C LYS A 78 -8.25 -3.96 12.19
N LYS A 79 -8.94 -2.88 12.49
CA LYS A 79 -10.26 -2.92 13.15
C LYS A 79 -11.22 -1.93 12.51
N ASP A 80 -12.49 -2.27 12.61
CA ASP A 80 -13.60 -1.42 12.21
C ASP A 80 -14.11 -0.70 13.45
N PHE A 81 -14.36 0.60 13.34
CA PHE A 81 -14.87 1.41 14.44
C PHE A 81 -16.19 2.05 14.03
N GLU A 82 -17.20 1.89 14.87
CA GLU A 82 -18.44 2.63 14.74
C GLU A 82 -18.25 4.04 15.30
N SER A 83 -18.60 5.06 14.51
CA SER A 83 -18.55 6.46 14.91
C SER A 83 -19.94 7.06 14.82
N LYS A 84 -20.45 7.55 15.95
CA LYS A 84 -21.76 8.21 16.02
C LYS A 84 -21.68 9.58 15.37
N LEU A 85 -20.60 10.33 15.62
CA LEU A 85 -20.41 11.66 15.04
C LEU A 85 -20.20 11.62 13.52
N LEU A 86 -19.54 10.60 12.99
CA LEU A 86 -19.38 10.44 11.54
C LEU A 86 -20.54 9.69 10.88
N ASN A 87 -21.56 9.30 11.65
CA ASN A 87 -22.72 8.51 11.24
C ASN A 87 -22.38 7.29 10.35
N THR A 88 -21.22 6.69 10.58
CA THR A 88 -20.69 5.62 9.73
C THR A 88 -19.77 4.69 10.52
N THR A 89 -19.67 3.44 10.07
CA THR A 89 -18.58 2.55 10.47
C THR A 89 -17.35 2.89 9.63
N VAL A 90 -16.23 3.15 10.29
CA VAL A 90 -14.93 3.39 9.66
C VAL A 90 -14.22 2.04 9.52
N PRO A 91 -14.13 1.47 8.31
CA PRO A 91 -13.56 0.15 8.14
C PRO A 91 -12.03 0.16 8.07
N ASN A 92 -11.42 -0.95 8.45
CA ASN A 92 -10.03 -1.31 8.24
C ASN A 92 -9.00 -0.29 8.77
N VAL A 93 -9.31 0.36 9.89
CA VAL A 93 -8.39 1.28 10.55
C VAL A 93 -7.23 0.50 11.14
N ARG A 94 -6.00 0.90 10.78
CA ARG A 94 -4.78 0.33 11.38
C ARG A 94 -4.54 0.95 12.74
N VAL A 95 -4.62 0.15 13.80
CA VAL A 95 -4.56 0.62 15.18
C VAL A 95 -3.55 -0.21 15.98
N THR A 96 -2.80 0.44 16.86
CA THR A 96 -1.89 -0.25 17.80
C THR A 96 -2.58 -0.61 19.11
N THR A 97 -1.95 -1.47 19.91
CA THR A 97 -2.47 -1.81 21.25
C THR A 97 -2.62 -0.58 22.15
N SER A 98 -1.63 0.32 22.17
CA SER A 98 -1.71 1.59 22.91
C SER A 98 -2.89 2.43 22.48
N ALA A 99 -3.14 2.55 21.17
CA ALA A 99 -4.29 3.28 20.66
C ALA A 99 -5.62 2.63 21.04
N LEU A 100 -5.72 1.30 21.03
CA LEU A 100 -6.92 0.60 21.52
C LEU A 100 -7.19 0.89 23.00
N HIS A 101 -6.16 0.83 23.84
CA HIS A 101 -6.30 1.17 25.26
C HIS A 101 -6.69 2.63 25.48
N ALA A 102 -6.16 3.54 24.68
CA ALA A 102 -6.55 4.95 24.74
C ALA A 102 -8.00 5.15 24.30
N ILE A 103 -8.46 4.46 23.25
CA ILE A 103 -9.85 4.48 22.80
C ILE A 103 -10.80 4.00 23.91
N THR A 104 -10.48 2.89 24.57
CA THR A 104 -11.29 2.40 25.69
C THR A 104 -11.25 3.35 26.89
N SER A 105 -10.08 3.94 27.18
CA SER A 105 -9.91 4.87 28.31
C SER A 105 -10.67 6.19 28.09
N SER A 106 -10.75 6.65 26.84
CA SER A 106 -11.54 7.84 26.47
C SER A 106 -13.06 7.56 26.39
N GLY A 107 -13.50 6.32 26.62
CA GLY A 107 -14.90 5.94 26.59
C GLY A 107 -15.48 5.83 25.17
N GLY A 108 -14.65 5.60 24.15
CA GLY A 108 -15.11 5.39 22.77
C GLY A 108 -14.22 6.03 21.72
N PHE A 109 -14.47 5.66 20.46
CA PHE A 109 -13.69 6.13 19.30
C PHE A 109 -13.82 7.65 19.08
N ASP A 110 -15.03 8.17 19.14
CA ASP A 110 -15.32 9.59 18.92
C ASP A 110 -14.66 10.47 19.98
N ASN A 111 -14.82 10.09 21.25
CA ASN A 111 -14.20 10.79 22.37
C ASN A 111 -12.67 10.74 22.29
N TYR A 112 -12.11 9.61 21.88
CA TYR A 112 -10.68 9.48 21.65
C TYR A 112 -10.18 10.46 20.59
N ILE A 113 -10.83 10.55 19.44
CA ILE A 113 -10.41 11.46 18.37
C ILE A 113 -10.52 12.92 18.81
N LEU A 114 -11.57 13.30 19.52
CA LEU A 114 -11.79 14.68 19.96
C LEU A 114 -10.88 15.12 21.11
N ASN A 115 -10.70 14.27 22.12
CA ASN A 115 -10.07 14.67 23.39
C ASN A 115 -8.55 14.45 23.41
N THR A 116 -8.01 13.60 22.54
CA THR A 116 -6.55 13.37 22.49
C THR A 116 -5.83 14.60 21.93
N SER A 117 -4.65 14.93 22.47
CA SER A 117 -3.87 16.02 21.87
C SER A 117 -3.29 15.61 20.50
N PRO A 118 -3.07 16.55 19.57
CA PRO A 118 -2.43 16.24 18.27
C PRO A 118 -1.06 15.58 18.42
N GLU A 119 -0.33 15.97 19.46
CA GLU A 119 0.99 15.42 19.80
C GLU A 119 0.94 13.96 20.22
N GLN A 120 -0.18 13.49 20.80
CA GLN A 120 -0.38 12.10 21.19
C GLN A 120 -1.01 11.28 20.06
N LEU A 121 -1.95 11.88 19.32
CA LEU A 121 -2.64 11.23 18.21
C LEU A 121 -1.67 10.92 17.06
N ARG A 122 -0.81 11.89 16.72
CA ARG A 122 0.27 11.80 15.71
C ARG A 122 -0.16 11.16 14.39
N SER A 123 -1.36 11.48 13.94
CA SER A 123 -1.98 10.89 12.75
C SER A 123 -2.72 11.94 11.94
N GLN A 124 -2.28 12.17 10.70
CA GLN A 124 -2.99 13.01 9.76
C GLN A 124 -4.41 12.49 9.47
N MET A 125 -4.58 11.16 9.40
CA MET A 125 -5.91 10.57 9.24
C MET A 125 -6.81 10.91 10.43
N GLY A 126 -6.31 10.78 11.65
CA GLY A 126 -7.04 11.10 12.87
C GLY A 126 -7.40 12.59 12.98
N GLU A 127 -6.47 13.49 12.66
CA GLU A 127 -6.73 14.94 12.64
C GLU A 127 -7.77 15.33 11.58
N ARG A 128 -7.74 14.68 10.41
CA ARG A 128 -8.76 14.91 9.38
C ARG A 128 -10.14 14.42 9.82
N MET A 129 -10.22 13.28 10.51
CA MET A 129 -11.49 12.83 11.13
C MET A 129 -11.98 13.83 12.17
N ARG A 130 -11.10 14.29 13.07
CA ARG A 130 -11.41 15.31 14.08
C ARG A 130 -11.99 16.58 13.45
N ASN A 131 -11.35 17.06 12.39
CA ASN A 131 -11.79 18.23 11.65
C ASN A 131 -13.19 18.06 11.04
N VAL A 132 -13.51 16.87 10.52
CA VAL A 132 -14.86 16.56 10.03
C VAL A 132 -15.86 16.48 11.19
N MET A 133 -15.48 15.87 12.32
CA MET A 133 -16.34 15.83 13.50
C MET A 133 -16.67 17.23 14.02
N TYR A 134 -15.69 18.15 14.07
CA TYR A 134 -15.95 19.55 14.42
C TYR A 134 -16.85 20.24 13.41
N PHE A 135 -16.64 19.98 12.12
CA PHE A 135 -17.48 20.51 11.05
C PHE A 135 -18.94 20.04 11.13
N TYR A 136 -19.18 18.79 11.50
CA TYR A 136 -20.54 18.29 11.74
C TYR A 136 -21.15 18.83 13.03
N LYS A 137 -20.35 19.08 14.06
CA LYS A 137 -20.83 19.78 15.27
C LYS A 137 -21.28 21.21 14.97
N SER A 138 -20.59 21.93 14.09
CA SER A 138 -20.99 23.28 13.69
C SER A 138 -22.16 23.29 12.69
N ASN A 139 -22.25 22.27 11.83
CA ASN A 139 -23.25 22.19 10.76
C ASN A 139 -24.05 20.89 10.85
N PRO A 140 -25.06 20.80 11.74
CA PRO A 140 -25.86 19.60 11.91
C PRO A 140 -26.66 19.22 10.66
N ASP A 141 -27.06 20.20 9.85
CA ASP A 141 -27.83 19.94 8.61
C ASP A 141 -27.05 19.12 7.59
N ILE A 142 -25.74 19.35 7.51
CA ILE A 142 -24.86 18.62 6.59
C ILE A 142 -24.66 17.18 7.09
N MET A 143 -24.62 16.98 8.41
CA MET A 143 -24.57 15.65 9.00
C MET A 143 -25.84 14.85 8.70
N ARG A 144 -27.02 15.51 8.72
CA ARG A 144 -28.32 14.88 8.41
C ARG A 144 -28.40 14.36 6.98
N LEU A 145 -27.63 14.92 6.04
CA LEU A 145 -27.56 14.41 4.65
C LEU A 145 -27.01 12.98 4.56
N GLY A 146 -26.35 12.46 5.60
CA GLY A 146 -25.93 11.06 5.66
C GLY A 146 -24.82 10.68 4.67
N LEU A 147 -24.06 11.65 4.17
CA LEU A 147 -22.98 11.41 3.23
C LEU A 147 -21.76 10.75 3.90
N PRO A 148 -20.95 10.01 3.14
CA PRO A 148 -19.68 9.51 3.65
C PRO A 148 -18.80 10.66 4.12
N TRP A 149 -18.29 10.57 5.36
CA TRP A 149 -17.44 11.62 5.95
C TRP A 149 -16.19 11.97 5.10
N LYS A 150 -15.74 11.03 4.25
CA LYS A 150 -14.62 11.24 3.31
C LYS A 150 -14.88 12.34 2.28
N VAL A 151 -16.15 12.68 2.02
CA VAL A 151 -16.52 13.81 1.14
C VAL A 151 -15.98 15.12 1.71
N TYR A 152 -16.09 15.30 3.03
CA TYR A 152 -15.65 16.50 3.76
C TYR A 152 -14.20 16.41 4.27
N TYR A 153 -13.42 15.47 3.73
CA TYR A 153 -12.06 15.20 4.18
C TYR A 153 -11.07 16.33 3.87
N SER A 154 -11.24 17.02 2.74
CA SER A 154 -10.41 18.16 2.38
C SER A 154 -10.92 19.43 3.06
N GLU A 155 -10.04 20.42 3.20
CA GLU A 155 -10.47 21.75 3.68
C GLU A 155 -11.35 22.45 2.65
N SER A 156 -11.03 22.32 1.37
CA SER A 156 -11.83 22.88 0.28
C SER A 156 -13.27 22.36 0.27
N SER A 157 -13.49 21.07 0.54
CA SER A 157 -14.85 20.52 0.56
C SER A 157 -15.65 20.93 1.79
N ARG A 158 -14.97 21.33 2.88
CA ARG A 158 -15.63 21.91 4.06
C ARG A 158 -15.98 23.38 3.89
N LYS A 159 -15.20 24.12 3.08
CA LYS A 159 -15.52 25.51 2.71
C LYS A 159 -16.80 25.56 1.88
N ASP A 160 -16.90 24.70 0.86
CA ASP A 160 -18.05 24.64 -0.04
C ASP A 160 -18.76 23.27 0.03
N PRO A 161 -19.56 23.01 1.08
CA PRO A 161 -20.13 21.69 1.31
C PRO A 161 -21.20 21.28 0.30
N VAL A 162 -21.94 22.25 -0.24
CA VAL A 162 -22.97 22.02 -1.28
C VAL A 162 -22.33 21.54 -2.57
N TYR A 163 -21.21 22.16 -2.97
CA TYR A 163 -20.46 21.72 -4.15
C TYR A 163 -19.86 20.32 -3.94
N ALA A 164 -19.31 20.05 -2.75
CA ALA A 164 -18.80 18.72 -2.40
C ALA A 164 -19.91 17.65 -2.48
N TYR A 165 -21.12 17.97 -2.02
CA TYR A 165 -22.30 17.12 -2.13
C TYR A 165 -22.67 16.85 -3.59
N TYR A 166 -22.81 17.89 -4.41
CA TYR A 166 -23.11 17.77 -5.84
C TYR A 166 -22.06 16.90 -6.56
N LYS A 167 -20.77 17.14 -6.29
CA LYS A 167 -19.67 16.36 -6.86
C LYS A 167 -19.74 14.88 -6.45
N HIS A 168 -20.15 14.59 -5.22
CA HIS A 168 -20.35 13.23 -4.77
C HIS A 168 -21.50 12.56 -5.52
N LEU A 169 -22.68 13.20 -5.60
CA LEU A 169 -23.85 12.65 -6.30
C LEU A 169 -23.59 12.40 -7.79
N THR A 170 -22.97 13.36 -8.48
CA THR A 170 -22.59 13.19 -9.89
C THR A 170 -21.58 12.05 -10.07
N GLY A 171 -20.69 11.85 -9.10
CA GLY A 171 -19.78 10.70 -9.07
C GLY A 171 -20.50 9.36 -8.90
N VAL A 172 -21.49 9.31 -8.01
CA VAL A 172 -22.34 8.12 -7.78
C VAL A 172 -23.12 7.78 -9.05
N GLN A 173 -23.80 8.75 -9.66
CA GLN A 173 -24.55 8.55 -10.91
C GLN A 173 -23.66 7.99 -12.02
N LYS A 174 -22.48 8.60 -12.26
CA LYS A 174 -21.53 8.11 -13.27
C LYS A 174 -21.03 6.69 -12.99
N PHE A 175 -20.86 6.35 -11.71
CA PHE A 175 -20.46 5.00 -11.32
C PHE A 175 -21.58 3.99 -11.59
N GLU A 176 -22.83 4.33 -11.29
CA GLU A 176 -24.00 3.49 -11.57
C GLU A 176 -24.19 3.29 -13.07
N GLU A 177 -24.10 4.34 -13.87
CA GLU A 177 -24.15 4.25 -15.33
C GLU A 177 -23.07 3.31 -15.89
N ARG A 178 -21.83 3.44 -15.39
CA ARG A 178 -20.73 2.54 -15.77
C ARG A 178 -21.02 1.10 -15.36
N LYS A 179 -21.49 0.88 -14.13
CA LYS A 179 -21.83 -0.44 -13.61
C LYS A 179 -22.96 -1.09 -14.41
N LEU A 180 -23.97 -0.30 -14.82
CA LEU A 180 -25.06 -0.75 -15.70
C LEU A 180 -24.54 -1.12 -17.10
N MET A 181 -23.61 -0.32 -17.66
CA MET A 181 -22.99 -0.65 -18.94
C MET A 181 -22.12 -1.90 -18.86
N GLU A 182 -21.41 -2.12 -17.74
CA GLU A 182 -20.67 -3.34 -17.48
C GLU A 182 -21.60 -4.54 -17.29
N SER A 183 -22.69 -4.41 -16.52
CA SER A 183 -23.65 -5.51 -16.32
C SER A 183 -24.36 -5.89 -17.61
N LYS A 184 -24.63 -4.92 -18.50
CA LYS A 184 -25.17 -5.18 -19.84
C LYS A 184 -24.28 -6.16 -20.61
N LYS A 185 -22.95 -6.07 -20.51
CA LYS A 185 -22.02 -7.00 -21.20
C LYS A 185 -22.17 -8.46 -20.75
N TYR A 186 -22.65 -8.68 -19.53
CA TYR A 186 -22.83 -10.02 -18.95
C TYR A 186 -24.29 -10.49 -19.00
N SER A 187 -25.19 -9.72 -19.60
CA SER A 187 -26.58 -10.16 -19.76
C SER A 187 -26.68 -11.25 -20.83
N PRO A 188 -27.54 -12.27 -20.65
CA PRO A 188 -27.70 -13.35 -21.63
C PRO A 188 -28.24 -12.86 -22.99
N PHE A 189 -28.80 -11.64 -23.02
CA PHE A 189 -29.30 -10.98 -24.23
C PHE A 189 -28.29 -10.00 -24.85
N TYR A 190 -27.07 -9.92 -24.33
CA TYR A 190 -26.04 -9.06 -24.88
C TYR A 190 -25.44 -9.68 -26.13
N LEU A 191 -25.83 -9.14 -27.29
CA LEU A 191 -25.12 -9.37 -28.53
C LEU A 191 -24.00 -8.31 -28.64
N PRO A 192 -22.72 -8.70 -28.69
CA PRO A 192 -21.66 -7.73 -28.94
C PRO A 192 -21.89 -7.04 -30.29
N PRO A 193 -21.56 -5.74 -30.42
CA PRO A 193 -21.73 -5.02 -31.68
C PRO A 193 -21.01 -5.76 -32.80
N GLN A 194 -21.73 -6.05 -33.89
CA GLN A 194 -21.30 -6.92 -34.98
C GLN A 194 -19.98 -6.52 -35.64
N GLN A 195 -19.54 -5.27 -35.48
CA GLN A 195 -18.37 -4.69 -36.14
C GLN A 195 -17.02 -5.37 -35.86
N ASN A 196 -16.89 -6.30 -34.89
CA ASN A 196 -15.62 -6.99 -34.61
C ASN A 196 -15.78 -8.40 -33.99
N VAL A 197 -16.93 -9.07 -34.17
CA VAL A 197 -17.18 -10.37 -33.49
C VAL A 197 -16.44 -11.52 -34.17
N MET A 198 -16.08 -11.38 -35.44
CA MET A 198 -15.19 -12.29 -36.13
C MET A 198 -14.07 -11.46 -36.77
N VAL A 199 -12.82 -11.91 -36.60
CA VAL A 199 -11.78 -11.57 -37.57
C VAL A 199 -12.35 -12.05 -38.91
N GLU A 200 -12.63 -11.14 -39.84
CA GLU A 200 -12.97 -11.55 -41.21
C GLU A 200 -11.94 -12.60 -41.60
N ARG A 201 -12.39 -13.85 -41.84
CA ARG A 201 -11.47 -14.88 -42.32
C ARG A 201 -10.80 -14.26 -43.53
N GLN A 202 -9.48 -14.07 -43.48
CA GLN A 202 -8.73 -13.75 -44.69
C GLN A 202 -9.20 -14.76 -45.73
N GLY A 203 -9.76 -14.27 -46.83
CA GLY A 203 -10.14 -15.13 -47.94
C GLY A 203 -8.91 -15.96 -48.27
N PHE A 204 -8.99 -17.28 -48.12
CA PHE A 204 -7.94 -18.13 -48.63
C PHE A 204 -7.84 -17.81 -50.11
N ALA A 205 -6.69 -17.33 -50.56
CA ALA A 205 -6.44 -17.08 -51.97
C ALA A 205 -6.44 -18.44 -52.68
N SER A 206 -7.61 -18.91 -53.07
CA SER A 206 -7.84 -20.22 -53.66
C SER A 206 -7.34 -20.33 -55.11
N GLU A 207 -6.78 -19.26 -55.68
CA GLU A 207 -6.40 -19.17 -57.09
C GLU A 207 -4.99 -18.61 -57.33
N GLN A 208 -4.05 -18.80 -56.41
CA GLN A 208 -2.63 -18.61 -56.74
C GLN A 208 -2.02 -19.94 -57.17
N GLU A 209 -2.38 -20.38 -58.37
CA GLU A 209 -1.59 -21.36 -59.10
C GLU A 209 -0.18 -20.78 -59.30
N GLY A 210 0.81 -21.37 -58.62
CA GLY A 210 2.22 -21.09 -58.89
C GLY A 210 2.98 -20.20 -57.92
N MET A 211 2.52 -20.01 -56.67
CA MET A 211 3.40 -19.54 -55.59
C MET A 211 4.49 -20.59 -55.34
N LYS A 212 5.59 -20.55 -56.11
CA LYS A 212 6.77 -21.38 -55.90
C LYS A 212 7.29 -21.05 -54.51
N LEU A 213 7.15 -21.99 -53.56
CA LEU A 213 7.69 -21.86 -52.21
C LEU A 213 9.11 -21.32 -52.31
N ASN A 214 9.32 -20.11 -51.77
CA ASN A 214 10.60 -19.44 -51.86
C ASN A 214 11.56 -20.09 -50.84
N LEU A 215 12.07 -21.27 -51.21
CA LEU A 215 13.01 -22.08 -50.43
C LEU A 215 14.42 -21.48 -50.56
N TRP A 216 14.57 -20.19 -50.23
CA TRP A 216 15.80 -19.42 -50.43
C TRP A 216 17.03 -20.08 -49.76
N TRP A 217 16.80 -20.87 -48.70
CA TRP A 217 17.85 -21.64 -48.01
C TRP A 217 18.43 -22.82 -48.79
N LYS A 218 17.75 -23.32 -49.85
CA LYS A 218 18.32 -24.37 -50.71
C LYS A 218 19.53 -23.85 -51.50
N ASN A 219 19.54 -22.56 -51.83
CA ASN A 219 20.62 -21.97 -52.63
C ASN A 219 21.85 -21.62 -51.77
N ASN A 220 21.66 -21.36 -50.47
CA ASN A 220 22.73 -20.99 -49.54
C ASN A 220 22.56 -21.68 -48.17
N PRO A 221 22.99 -22.95 -48.04
CA PRO A 221 22.80 -23.71 -46.80
C PRO A 221 23.60 -23.14 -45.63
N GLN A 222 24.67 -22.39 -45.89
CA GLN A 222 25.53 -21.78 -44.87
C GLN A 222 24.86 -20.57 -44.20
N GLU A 223 24.24 -19.68 -44.97
CA GLU A 223 23.44 -18.57 -44.41
C GLU A 223 22.25 -19.09 -43.60
N PHE A 224 21.62 -20.19 -44.05
CA PHE A 224 20.54 -20.82 -43.30
C PHE A 224 21.01 -21.36 -41.95
N ARG A 225 22.17 -22.04 -41.90
CA ARG A 225 22.78 -22.51 -40.64
C ARG A 225 23.16 -21.34 -39.73
N ASN A 226 23.66 -20.24 -40.27
CA ASN A 226 23.98 -19.03 -39.51
C ASN A 226 22.71 -18.42 -38.90
N ARG A 227 21.63 -18.26 -39.69
CA ARG A 227 20.34 -17.76 -39.18
C ARG A 227 19.68 -18.70 -38.17
N LEU A 228 19.82 -20.02 -38.32
CA LEU A 228 19.40 -20.97 -37.28
C LEU A 228 20.20 -20.83 -35.99
N GLY A 229 21.50 -20.53 -36.10
CA GLY A 229 22.35 -20.18 -34.97
C GLY A 229 21.89 -18.90 -34.27
N GLU A 230 21.54 -17.85 -35.03
CA GLU A 230 20.95 -16.61 -34.51
C GLU A 230 19.58 -16.85 -33.88
N ALA A 231 18.74 -17.70 -34.46
CA ALA A 231 17.43 -18.06 -33.91
C ALA A 231 17.56 -18.86 -32.60
N ARG A 232 18.60 -19.70 -32.44
CA ARG A 232 18.91 -20.33 -31.14
C ARG A 232 19.36 -19.32 -30.09
N MET A 233 19.84 -18.15 -30.49
CA MET A 233 20.18 -17.07 -29.56
C MET A 233 18.97 -16.26 -29.10
N PHE A 234 17.79 -16.40 -29.74
CA PHE A 234 16.54 -15.75 -29.30
C PHE A 234 16.03 -16.25 -27.94
N ASP A 235 16.32 -17.51 -27.57
CA ASP A 235 15.98 -18.02 -26.24
C ASP A 235 16.96 -17.52 -25.15
N ARG A 236 18.18 -17.11 -25.53
CA ARG A 236 19.20 -16.57 -24.60
C ARG A 236 19.11 -15.06 -24.45
N ASN A 237 18.81 -14.35 -25.53
CA ASN A 237 18.57 -12.92 -25.52
C ASN A 237 17.07 -12.73 -25.25
N GLY A 238 16.71 -12.55 -23.97
CA GLY A 238 15.31 -12.42 -23.56
C GLY A 238 14.51 -11.49 -24.47
N VAL A 239 13.25 -11.84 -24.68
CA VAL A 239 12.29 -11.17 -25.58
C VAL A 239 12.46 -9.65 -25.54
N ASP A 240 12.82 -9.06 -26.67
CA ASP A 240 12.96 -7.62 -26.79
C ASP A 240 11.60 -6.96 -26.56
N LEU A 241 11.45 -6.34 -25.39
CA LEU A 241 10.18 -5.79 -24.86
C LEU A 241 9.60 -4.67 -25.75
N ASN A 242 10.41 -4.17 -26.69
CA ASN A 242 10.07 -3.08 -27.60
C ASN A 242 9.45 -3.57 -28.92
N LEU A 243 9.43 -4.87 -29.22
CA LEU A 243 8.71 -5.37 -30.41
C LEU A 243 7.20 -5.24 -30.19
N MET A 244 6.51 -4.59 -31.14
CA MET A 244 5.08 -4.28 -31.12
C MET A 244 4.17 -5.49 -30.83
N ASN A 245 4.61 -6.70 -31.17
CA ASN A 245 3.83 -7.94 -31.04
C ASN A 245 4.46 -8.98 -30.11
N SER A 246 5.39 -8.57 -29.23
CA SER A 246 5.99 -9.51 -28.26
C SER A 246 4.97 -10.00 -27.24
N PHE A 247 4.91 -11.32 -27.01
CA PHE A 247 4.00 -11.96 -26.07
C PHE A 247 4.36 -11.57 -24.63
N ARG A 248 3.52 -10.77 -23.98
CA ARG A 248 3.75 -10.27 -22.61
C ARG A 248 3.02 -11.14 -21.60
N THR A 249 3.70 -12.13 -21.02
CA THR A 249 3.19 -12.86 -19.86
C THR A 249 3.53 -12.09 -18.58
N GLY A 250 2.57 -11.37 -18.01
CA GLY A 250 2.79 -10.71 -16.73
C GLY A 250 1.91 -9.52 -16.36
N GLU A 251 0.64 -9.48 -16.78
CA GLU A 251 -0.32 -8.57 -16.15
C GLU A 251 -0.89 -9.22 -14.88
N GLY A 252 -0.06 -9.25 -13.84
CA GLY A 252 -0.40 -9.90 -12.59
C GLY A 252 0.37 -9.32 -11.42
N ARG A 253 -0.06 -8.13 -10.98
CA ARG A 253 0.32 -7.44 -9.72
C ARG A 253 1.73 -6.84 -9.65
N GLY A 254 1.77 -5.52 -9.83
CA GLY A 254 2.65 -4.66 -9.03
C GLY A 254 3.52 -3.68 -9.81
N GLY A 255 3.06 -2.43 -9.90
CA GLY A 255 3.96 -1.28 -10.06
C GLY A 255 4.14 -0.76 -11.49
N GLY A 256 3.05 -0.45 -12.19
CA GLY A 256 3.05 0.41 -13.37
C GLY A 256 3.34 1.87 -13.02
N GLY A 257 4.55 2.13 -12.54
CA GLY A 257 5.11 3.48 -12.39
C GLY A 257 6.38 3.62 -13.24
N PRO A 258 6.78 4.86 -13.59
CA PRO A 258 7.97 5.14 -14.40
C PRO A 258 9.30 4.63 -13.80
N HIS A 259 9.28 4.10 -12.58
CA HIS A 259 10.41 3.47 -11.90
C HIS A 259 10.76 2.05 -12.40
N GLY A 260 9.96 1.44 -13.29
CA GLY A 260 10.28 0.14 -13.89
C GLY A 260 11.40 0.17 -14.94
N LYS A 261 11.78 1.35 -15.44
CA LYS A 261 12.78 1.51 -16.51
C LYS A 261 14.24 1.55 -16.04
N SER A 262 14.50 1.76 -14.75
CA SER A 262 15.87 1.73 -14.25
C SER A 262 16.27 0.30 -13.92
N LEU A 263 17.27 -0.26 -14.63
CA LEU A 263 18.08 -1.36 -14.10
C LEU A 263 18.54 -0.94 -12.71
N ARG A 264 17.95 -1.52 -11.64
CA ARG A 264 18.45 -1.27 -10.28
C ARG A 264 19.91 -1.70 -10.28
N LYS A 265 20.85 -0.74 -10.12
CA LYS A 265 22.24 -1.07 -9.82
C LYS A 265 22.22 -1.98 -8.60
N ARG A 266 22.60 -3.25 -8.79
CA ARG A 266 22.64 -4.25 -7.73
C ARG A 266 23.43 -3.68 -6.55
N SER A 267 22.93 -3.90 -5.33
CA SER A 267 23.63 -3.47 -4.12
C SER A 267 25.05 -4.04 -4.08
N LYS A 268 26.03 -3.22 -3.64
CA LYS A 268 27.46 -3.60 -3.49
C LYS A 268 27.72 -4.80 -2.57
N THR A 269 26.68 -5.37 -1.96
CA THR A 269 26.75 -6.46 -0.98
C THR A 269 26.45 -7.84 -1.55
N PHE A 270 26.08 -7.95 -2.83
CA PHE A 270 25.85 -9.26 -3.46
C PHE A 270 27.18 -9.87 -3.91
N ARG A 271 27.86 -10.60 -3.01
CA ARG A 271 29.01 -11.44 -3.34
C ARG A 271 28.49 -12.76 -3.90
N TYR A 272 28.62 -12.94 -5.21
CA TYR A 272 28.51 -14.26 -5.83
C TYR A 272 29.77 -15.05 -5.46
N ASN A 273 29.58 -16.23 -4.88
CA ASN A 273 30.53 -17.35 -4.81
C ASN A 273 32.02 -16.97 -4.77
N ILE A 274 32.51 -16.61 -3.57
CA ILE A 274 33.89 -16.90 -3.22
C ILE A 274 33.84 -18.27 -2.54
N THR A 275 34.19 -19.31 -3.28
CA THR A 275 34.62 -20.58 -2.68
C THR A 275 35.75 -20.26 -1.71
N ARG A 276 35.53 -20.52 -0.43
CA ARG A 276 36.61 -20.45 0.56
C ARG A 276 37.56 -21.62 0.28
N PRO A 277 38.87 -21.41 0.09
CA PRO A 277 39.81 -22.49 0.23
C PRO A 277 39.83 -22.87 1.72
N TYR A 278 39.78 -24.17 1.99
CA TYR A 278 40.28 -24.71 3.25
C TYR A 278 41.80 -24.53 3.30
#